data_AF-A0A450V4E2-F1
#
_entry.id   AF-A0A450V4E2-F1
#
_cell.length_a   1.000
_cell.length_b   1.000
_cell.length_c   1.000
_cell.angle_alpha   90.00
_cell.angle_beta   90.00
_cell.angle_gamma   90.00
#
_symmetry.space_group_name_H-M   'P 1'
#
loop_
_entity.id
_entity.type
_entity.pdbx_description
1 polymer ?
#
loop_
_entity_poly.entity_id
_entity_poly.type
_entity_poly.pdbx_seq_one_letter_code
_entity_poly.pdbx_strand_id
1 'polypeptide(L)'
;MLRAKQSMKFPYGIADFHKLITQSYFYADRTSRIATLEEAGDHLLFLRPRRFGKSLVLSMLENYYDVAKADEFQRIFGHLKIGQTPTEK
;
A
#
# COMPACT_ATOMS: atom_id res chain seq x y z
N MET A 1 -24.60 18.10 -13.52
CA MET A 1 -23.86 17.83 -12.27
C MET A 1 -22.37 17.99 -12.55
N LEU A 2 -21.75 19.12 -12.21
CA LEU A 2 -20.29 19.31 -12.40
C LEU A 2 -19.55 18.39 -11.41
N ARG A 3 -18.80 17.40 -11.89
CA ARG A 3 -17.77 16.75 -11.06
C ARG A 3 -16.72 17.81 -10.75
N ALA A 4 -16.63 18.25 -9.49
CA ALA A 4 -15.51 19.06 -9.04
C ALA A 4 -14.21 18.34 -9.44
N LYS A 5 -13.31 19.05 -10.12
CA LYS A 5 -11.99 18.55 -10.50
C LYS A 5 -11.21 18.33 -9.21
N GLN A 6 -11.29 17.13 -8.63
CA GLN A 6 -10.47 16.72 -7.49
C GLN A 6 -9.01 16.96 -7.87
N SER A 7 -8.36 17.92 -7.20
CA SER A 7 -6.93 18.15 -7.40
C SER A 7 -6.17 16.94 -6.87
N MET A 8 -5.38 16.33 -7.74
CA MET A 8 -4.57 15.17 -7.37
C MET A 8 -3.56 15.59 -6.28
N LYS A 9 -3.67 15.01 -5.08
CA LYS A 9 -2.78 15.31 -3.96
C LYS A 9 -1.51 14.48 -4.09
N PHE A 10 -0.37 15.11 -4.36
CA PHE A 10 0.90 14.40 -4.39
C PHE A 10 1.43 14.17 -2.96
N PRO A 11 1.81 12.93 -2.61
CA PRO A 11 2.35 12.62 -1.29
C PRO A 11 3.83 13.05 -1.20
N TYR A 12 4.09 14.25 -0.69
CA TYR A 12 5.47 14.69 -0.48
C TYR A 12 5.97 14.27 0.91
N GLY A 13 6.88 13.31 0.97
CA GLY A 13 7.46 12.82 2.24
C GLY A 13 6.52 11.98 3.11
N ILE A 14 5.33 11.63 2.61
CA ILE A 14 4.38 10.76 3.31
C ILE A 14 4.77 9.30 3.05
N ALA A 15 5.04 8.56 4.12
CA ALA A 15 5.35 7.13 4.09
C ALA A 15 4.29 6.27 4.80
N ASP A 16 3.15 6.87 5.12
CA ASP A 16 1.99 6.21 5.73
C ASP A 16 1.03 5.79 4.62
N PHE A 17 0.96 4.48 4.38
CA PHE A 17 0.15 3.90 3.32
C PHE A 17 -1.36 4.07 3.60
N HIS A 18 -1.80 3.86 4.84
CA HIS A 18 -3.20 4.00 5.24
C HIS A 18 -3.69 5.43 4.98
N LYS A 19 -2.91 6.42 5.42
CA LYS A 19 -3.20 7.84 5.16
C LYS A 19 -3.24 8.16 3.66
N LEU A 20 -2.30 7.61 2.90
CA LEU A 20 -2.22 7.81 1.45
C LEU A 20 -3.52 7.40 0.75
N ILE A 21 -4.02 6.21 1.07
CA ILE A 21 -5.26 5.67 0.49
C ILE A 21 -6.49 6.41 1.02
N THR A 22 -6.63 6.51 2.34
CA THR A 22 -7.85 7.04 2.98
C THR A 22 -8.05 8.54 2.77
N GLN A 23 -6.99 9.30 2.50
CA GLN A 23 -7.06 10.74 2.23
C GLN A 23 -6.96 11.09 0.73
N SER A 24 -7.03 10.07 -0.14
CA SER A 24 -7.02 10.20 -1.60
C SER A 24 -5.78 10.92 -2.14
N TYR A 25 -4.60 10.57 -1.61
CA TYR A 25 -3.33 10.94 -2.24
C TYR A 25 -3.07 10.07 -3.47
N PHE A 26 -2.28 10.60 -4.40
CA PHE A 26 -1.78 9.83 -5.50
C PHE A 26 -0.90 8.68 -4.98
N TYR A 27 -1.28 7.46 -5.29
CA TYR A 27 -0.52 6.25 -4.99
C TYR A 27 -0.34 5.45 -6.28
N ALA A 28 0.91 5.13 -6.61
CA ALA A 28 1.22 4.24 -7.72
C ALA A 28 1.13 2.80 -7.22
N ASP A 29 0.10 2.07 -7.64
CA ASP A 29 -0.17 0.73 -7.14
C ASP A 29 0.97 -0.26 -7.42
N ARG A 30 1.59 -0.75 -6.35
CA ARG A 30 2.62 -1.80 -6.35
C ARG A 30 2.25 -2.97 -5.44
N THR A 31 0.99 -3.05 -5.01
CA THR A 31 0.53 -4.06 -4.04
C THR A 31 0.66 -5.49 -4.55
N SER A 32 0.64 -5.72 -5.87
CA SER A 32 0.91 -7.05 -6.45
C SER A 32 2.29 -7.61 -6.12
N ARG A 33 3.24 -6.78 -5.65
CA ARG A 33 4.57 -7.24 -5.22
C ARG A 33 4.54 -7.96 -3.88
N ILE A 34 3.42 -7.90 -3.14
CA ILE A 34 3.26 -8.63 -1.87
C ILE A 34 3.43 -10.14 -2.12
N ALA A 35 2.76 -10.70 -3.13
CA ALA A 35 2.93 -12.10 -3.51
C ALA A 35 4.40 -12.46 -3.83
N THR A 36 5.09 -11.61 -4.60
CA THR A 36 6.53 -11.81 -4.90
C THR A 36 7.42 -11.71 -3.66
N LEU A 37 7.04 -10.91 -2.66
CA LEU A 37 7.78 -10.80 -1.40
C LEU A 37 7.61 -12.08 -0.55
N GLU A 38 6.41 -12.67 -0.55
CA GLU A 38 6.14 -13.94 0.14
C GLU A 38 6.93 -15.10 -0.49
N GLU A 39 7.12 -15.09 -1.82
CA GLU A 39 7.92 -16.08 -2.54
C GLU A 39 9.45 -15.91 -2.39
N ALA A 40 9.92 -14.75 -1.94
CA ALA A 40 11.35 -14.41 -1.93
C ALA A 40 12.17 -15.11 -0.83
N GLY A 41 11.50 -15.79 0.11
CA GLY A 41 12.09 -16.55 1.21
C GLY A 41 12.00 -15.86 2.58
N ASP A 42 12.46 -16.57 3.62
CA ASP A 42 12.24 -16.21 5.03
C ASP A 42 12.86 -14.87 5.47
N HIS A 43 13.84 -14.37 4.71
CA HIS A 43 14.62 -13.20 5.06
C HIS A 43 14.75 -12.23 3.90
N LEU A 44 14.08 -11.08 4.03
CA LEU A 44 14.11 -9.99 3.06
C LEU A 44 15.05 -8.87 3.52
N LEU A 45 16.15 -8.66 2.80
CA LEU A 45 17.05 -7.53 3.03
C LEU A 45 16.68 -6.35 2.13
N PHE A 46 16.13 -5.30 2.73
CA PHE A 46 15.96 -4.02 2.04
C PHE A 46 17.28 -3.24 2.06
N LEU A 47 17.95 -3.16 0.90
CA LEU A 47 19.19 -2.38 0.74
C LEU A 47 19.02 -0.90 1.15
N ARG A 48 20.13 -0.17 1.31
CA ARG A 48 20.13 1.22 1.82
C ARG A 48 20.11 2.36 0.75
N PRO A 49 19.40 2.31 -0.39
CA PRO A 49 19.22 3.54 -1.17
C PRO A 49 18.27 4.52 -0.44
N ARG A 50 18.69 5.78 -0.28
CA ARG A 50 17.89 6.81 0.41
C ARG A 50 16.65 7.17 -0.43
N ARG A 51 15.51 7.40 0.23
CA ARG A 51 14.21 7.80 -0.39
C ARG A 51 13.65 6.81 -1.43
N PHE A 52 14.07 5.55 -1.38
CA PHE A 52 13.57 4.51 -2.30
C PHE A 52 12.17 3.97 -1.96
N GLY A 53 11.49 4.54 -0.95
CA GLY A 53 10.11 4.13 -0.61
C GLY A 53 9.97 2.91 0.29
N LYS A 54 11.06 2.39 0.88
CA LYS A 54 11.02 1.24 1.81
C LYS A 54 10.01 1.44 2.96
N SER A 55 9.99 2.62 3.57
CA SER A 55 9.05 2.91 4.67
C SER A 55 7.60 2.81 4.24
N LEU A 56 7.27 3.25 3.02
CA LEU A 56 5.91 3.14 2.48
C LEU A 56 5.53 1.67 2.23
N VAL A 57 6.48 0.86 1.73
CA VAL A 57 6.26 -0.59 1.56
C VAL A 57 6.03 -1.26 2.91
N LEU A 58 6.83 -0.95 3.94
CA LEU A 58 6.63 -1.51 5.28
C LEU A 58 5.27 -1.11 5.87
N SER A 59 4.87 0.15 5.74
CA SER A 59 3.53 0.60 6.16
C SER A 59 2.42 -0.12 5.39
N MET A 60 2.60 -0.38 4.10
CA MET A 60 1.65 -1.16 3.31
C MET A 60 1.53 -2.60 3.82
N LEU A 61 2.66 -3.28 4.08
CA LEU A 61 2.68 -4.65 4.62
C LEU A 61 2.07 -4.72 6.02
N GLU A 62 2.35 -3.74 6.87
CA GLU A 62 1.73 -3.62 8.20
C GLU A 62 0.19 -3.54 8.08
N ASN A 63 -0.33 -2.72 7.16
CA ASN A 63 -1.78 -2.64 6.94
C ASN A 63 -2.37 -3.90 6.29
N TYR A 64 -1.56 -4.68 5.58
CA TYR A 64 -2.01 -5.89 4.89
C TYR A 64 -2.06 -7.12 5.82
N TYR A 65 -1.06 -7.28 6.70
CA TYR A 65 -0.93 -8.46 7.56
C TYR A 65 -1.52 -8.28 8.97
N ASP A 66 -1.79 -7.05 9.41
CA ASP A 66 -2.34 -6.81 10.74
C ASP A 66 -3.81 -7.26 10.84
N VAL A 67 -4.05 -8.29 11.65
CA VAL A 67 -5.38 -8.87 11.89
C VAL A 67 -6.34 -7.83 12.51
N ALA A 68 -5.82 -6.87 13.28
CA ALA A 68 -6.64 -5.80 13.86
C ALA A 68 -7.21 -4.83 12.80
N LYS A 69 -6.70 -4.88 11.56
CA LYS A 69 -7.14 -4.04 10.42
C LYS A 69 -7.91 -4.84 9.37
N ALA A 70 -8.27 -6.09 9.66
CA ALA A 70 -8.94 -6.97 8.69
C ALA A 70 -10.30 -6.42 8.22
N ASP A 71 -11.01 -5.69 9.08
CA ASP A 71 -12.26 -5.01 8.77
C ASP A 71 -12.09 -3.82 7.80
N GLU A 72 -10.91 -3.20 7.78
CA GLU A 72 -10.57 -2.13 6.84
C GLU A 72 -10.06 -2.62 5.47
N PHE A 73 -9.89 -3.94 5.27
CA PHE A 73 -9.27 -4.49 4.07
C PHE A 73 -9.91 -3.97 2.78
N GLN A 74 -11.24 -4.01 2.68
CA GLN A 74 -11.95 -3.57 1.48
C GLN A 74 -11.79 -2.06 1.22
N ARG A 75 -11.75 -1.26 2.29
CA ARG A 75 -11.54 0.19 2.21
C ARG A 75 -10.14 0.52 1.73
N ILE A 76 -9.12 -0.19 2.22
CA ILE A 76 -7.72 0.11 1.94
C ILE A 76 -7.24 -0.54 0.64
N PHE A 77 -7.57 -1.81 0.42
CA PHE A 77 -7.02 -2.61 -0.68
C PHE A 77 -8.03 -2.94 -1.78
N GLY A 78 -9.34 -2.84 -1.56
CA GLY A 78 -10.35 -3.36 -2.49
C GLY A 78 -10.28 -2.81 -3.92
N HIS A 79 -9.75 -1.59 -4.09
CA HIS A 79 -9.54 -0.96 -5.41
C HIS A 79 -8.13 -1.15 -5.99
N LEU A 80 -7.23 -1.82 -5.25
CA LEU A 80 -5.85 -2.12 -5.62
C LEU A 80 -5.74 -3.57 -6.11
N LYS A 81 -4.63 -3.90 -6.78
CA LYS A 81 -4.40 -5.24 -7.33
C LYS A 81 -4.48 -6.34 -6.26
N ILE A 82 -3.85 -6.15 -5.10
CA ILE A 82 -3.88 -7.17 -4.03
C ILE A 82 -5.27 -7.35 -3.41
N GLY A 83 -6.15 -6.34 -3.45
CA GLY A 83 -7.51 -6.50 -2.94
C GLY A 83 -8.40 -7.35 -3.86
N GLN A 84 -8.10 -7.35 -5.16
CA GLN A 84 -8.77 -8.18 -6.16
C GLN A 84 -8.22 -9.61 -6.19
N THR A 85 -6.97 -9.80 -5.76
CA THR A 85 -6.32 -11.11 -5.68
C THR A 85 -5.46 -11.18 -4.42
N PRO A 86 -6.08 -11.34 -3.22
CA PRO A 86 -5.37 -11.46 -1.97
C PRO A 86 -4.53 -12.73 -1.94
N THR A 87 -3.38 -12.68 -1.26
CA THR A 87 -2.58 -13.86 -0.96
C THR A 87 -3.29 -14.77 0.04
N GLU A 88 -3.01 -16.06 -0.05
CA GLU A 88 -3.55 -17.06 0.88
C GLU A 88 -2.97 -16.85 2.29
N LYS A 89 -3.72 -17.28 3.32
CA LYS A 89 -3.28 -17.24 4.72
C LYS A 89 -2.44 -18.44 5.10
#